data_AF-L8TVP7-F1
#
_entry.id   AF-L8TVP7-F1
#
_cell.length_a   1.000
_cell.length_b   1.000
_cell.length_c   1.000
_cell.angle_alpha   90.00
_cell.angle_beta   90.00
_cell.angle_gamma   90.00
#
_symmetry.space_group_name_H-M   'P 1'
#
loop_
_entity.id
_entity.type
_entity.pdbx_description
1 polymer ?
#
loop_
_entity_poly.entity_id
_entity_poly.type
_entity_poly.pdbx_seq_one_letter_code
_entity_poly.pdbx_strand_id
1 'polypeptide(L)'
;MLALIPVLVPVGPLEVLGNVANLHWYLLWLCPWLLVYEPRGWTGRAGLFVATLAAATTEIIVGIFLPLALWSLVKRRNYAAPLALVAGIGLQLLATVADPRYAETPRLDSMQPLSVIYGFILQAVGSIWEPDARTMALNIVTFGGFAVVVPSIIVLGLLAYITIYGRAPLKVAALYAAGAAAACWAAATVLNPSPEFDFANFSRDDWLSGFTFFRYAVTPSMFLLALVPMACAVAEDRGIIGRNRARYLAPVLMAVFLSTSYFEATPARQTGPEWTTGVRAAAAQCAADPSLTEAVIAVTPATWQVAVPCRVLSGR
;
A
#
# COMPACT_ATOMS: atom_id res chain seq x y z
N MET A 1 -17.65 -6.72 -7.04
CA MET A 1 -16.67 -7.20 -6.03
C MET A 1 -15.34 -6.51 -6.19
N LEU A 2 -14.58 -6.69 -7.29
CA LEU A 2 -13.28 -6.00 -7.46
C LEU A 2 -13.35 -4.48 -7.27
N ALA A 3 -14.41 -3.83 -7.77
CA ALA A 3 -14.61 -2.39 -7.59
C ALA A 3 -14.91 -1.96 -6.12
N LEU A 4 -15.37 -2.87 -5.26
CA LEU A 4 -15.61 -2.57 -3.84
C LEU A 4 -14.31 -2.46 -3.06
N ILE A 5 -13.27 -3.20 -3.48
CA ILE A 5 -11.99 -3.31 -2.77
C ILE A 5 -11.32 -1.94 -2.56
N PRO A 6 -11.04 -1.14 -3.61
CA PRO A 6 -10.39 0.15 -3.40
C PRO A 6 -11.28 1.15 -2.65
N VAL A 7 -12.60 0.96 -2.62
CA VAL A 7 -13.52 1.88 -1.94
C VAL A 7 -13.62 1.57 -0.45
N LEU A 8 -13.69 0.28 -0.09
CA LEU A 8 -14.02 -0.19 1.26
C LEU A 8 -12.89 -1.00 1.90
N VAL A 9 -11.65 -0.87 1.43
CA VAL A 9 -10.52 -1.53 2.11
C VAL A 9 -10.45 -1.02 3.55
N PRO A 10 -10.47 -1.89 4.59
CA PRO A 10 -10.63 -1.46 5.98
C PRO A 10 -9.54 -0.52 6.49
N VAL A 11 -8.32 -0.68 5.97
CA VAL A 11 -7.17 0.18 6.31
C VAL A 11 -7.10 1.48 5.47
N GLY A 12 -8.03 1.69 4.53
CA GLY A 12 -8.07 2.87 3.66
C GLY A 12 -8.33 4.21 4.39
N PRO A 13 -9.22 4.27 5.40
CA PRO A 13 -9.42 5.45 6.22
C PRO A 13 -8.17 5.92 6.98
N LEU A 14 -7.23 5.02 7.26
CA LEU A 14 -5.99 5.33 7.99
C LEU A 14 -5.06 6.19 7.13
N GLU A 15 -5.21 7.51 7.25
CA GLU A 15 -4.46 8.57 6.54
C GLU A 15 -4.54 8.56 5.00
N VAL A 16 -4.94 7.45 4.38
CA VAL A 16 -4.78 7.22 2.93
C VAL A 16 -5.88 7.90 2.12
N LEU A 17 -7.14 7.78 2.54
CA LEU A 17 -8.24 8.52 1.93
C LEU A 17 -8.28 10.00 2.37
N GLY A 18 -7.69 10.34 3.50
CA GLY A 18 -7.62 11.70 4.03
C GLY A 18 -6.52 12.58 3.41
N ASN A 19 -5.68 12.04 2.52
CA ASN A 19 -4.54 12.75 1.96
C ASN A 19 -4.26 12.36 0.51
N VAL A 20 -4.32 13.33 -0.41
CA VAL A 20 -4.02 13.15 -1.84
C VAL A 20 -2.60 12.59 -2.07
N ALA A 21 -1.65 12.89 -1.17
CA ALA A 21 -0.29 12.35 -1.24
C ALA A 21 -0.23 10.81 -1.15
N ASN A 22 -1.26 10.17 -0.58
CA ASN A 22 -1.37 8.73 -0.42
C ASN A 22 -2.16 8.06 -1.56
N LEU A 23 -2.64 8.79 -2.57
CA LEU A 23 -3.37 8.19 -3.69
C LEU A 23 -2.52 7.19 -4.49
N HIS A 24 -1.19 7.27 -4.38
CA HIS A 24 -0.27 6.36 -5.04
C HIS A 24 -0.50 4.87 -4.69
N TRP A 25 -1.04 4.56 -3.50
CA TRP A 25 -1.41 3.18 -3.13
C TRP A 25 -2.53 2.63 -4.03
N TYR A 26 -3.53 3.46 -4.36
CA TYR A 26 -4.58 3.06 -5.29
C TYR A 26 -4.07 2.93 -6.72
N LEU A 27 -3.09 3.75 -7.10
CA LEU A 27 -2.42 3.64 -8.40
C LEU A 27 -1.56 2.37 -8.50
N LEU A 28 -0.94 1.96 -7.40
CA LEU A 28 -0.23 0.68 -7.30
C LEU A 28 -1.18 -0.51 -7.49
N TRP A 29 -2.35 -0.48 -6.83
CA TRP A 29 -3.43 -1.44 -7.08
C TRP A 29 -3.92 -1.41 -8.52
N LEU A 30 -4.03 -0.21 -9.12
CA LEU A 30 -4.54 -0.02 -10.48
C LEU A 30 -3.60 -0.60 -11.56
N CYS A 31 -2.28 -0.48 -11.35
CA CYS A 31 -1.24 -0.80 -12.33
C CYS A 31 -1.37 -2.17 -13.03
N PRO A 32 -1.57 -3.32 -12.34
CA PRO A 32 -1.71 -4.61 -13.02
C PRO A 32 -2.92 -4.66 -13.96
N TRP A 33 -4.01 -3.96 -13.63
CA TRP A 33 -5.20 -3.90 -14.49
C TRP A 33 -4.92 -3.10 -15.76
N LEU A 34 -4.13 -2.02 -15.67
CA LEU A 34 -3.68 -1.26 -16.83
C LEU A 34 -2.79 -2.11 -17.74
N LEU A 35 -1.91 -2.94 -17.17
CA LEU A 35 -1.01 -3.80 -17.96
C LEU A 35 -1.76 -4.91 -18.72
N VAL A 36 -2.88 -5.40 -18.18
CA VAL A 36 -3.68 -6.49 -18.77
C VAL A 36 -4.77 -5.96 -19.72
N TYR A 37 -5.21 -4.70 -19.58
CA TYR A 37 -6.28 -4.13 -20.40
C TYR A 37 -5.86 -3.95 -21.87
N GLU A 38 -6.73 -4.37 -22.79
CA GLU A 38 -6.52 -4.25 -24.24
C GLU A 38 -7.40 -3.14 -24.84
N PRO A 39 -6.83 -1.96 -25.15
CA PRO A 39 -7.58 -0.85 -25.72
C PRO A 39 -7.92 -1.11 -27.20
N ARG A 40 -9.17 -0.86 -27.59
CA ARG A 40 -9.66 -1.04 -28.96
C ARG A 40 -9.28 0.09 -29.93
N GLY A 41 -8.85 1.25 -29.44
CA GLY A 41 -8.57 2.43 -30.26
C GLY A 41 -7.45 3.30 -29.71
N TRP A 42 -7.04 4.30 -30.48
CA TRP A 42 -5.92 5.19 -30.13
C TRP A 42 -6.17 5.99 -28.85
N THR A 43 -7.38 6.52 -28.65
CA THR A 43 -7.76 7.23 -27.42
C THR A 43 -7.62 6.33 -26.19
N GLY A 44 -8.02 5.06 -26.30
CA GLY A 44 -7.82 4.08 -25.24
C GLY A 44 -6.34 3.79 -24.97
N ARG A 45 -5.50 3.72 -26.01
CA ARG A 45 -4.05 3.55 -25.84
C ARG A 45 -3.39 4.77 -25.19
N ALA A 46 -3.78 5.98 -25.59
CA ALA A 46 -3.30 7.21 -24.99
C ALA A 46 -3.70 7.31 -23.51
N GLY A 47 -4.97 7.03 -23.18
CA GLY A 47 -5.44 6.98 -21.79
C GLY A 47 -4.70 5.93 -20.97
N LEU A 48 -4.45 4.75 -21.54
CA LEU A 48 -3.69 3.69 -20.87
C LEU A 48 -2.24 4.10 -20.59
N PHE A 49 -1.58 4.73 -21.57
CA PHE A 49 -0.23 5.26 -21.42
C PHE A 49 -0.17 6.31 -20.31
N VAL A 50 -1.05 7.32 -20.35
CA VAL A 50 -1.08 8.40 -19.35
C VAL A 50 -1.37 7.87 -17.95
N ALA A 51 -2.36 6.98 -17.79
CA ALA A 51 -2.70 6.41 -16.49
C ALA A 51 -1.55 5.56 -15.92
N THR A 52 -0.89 4.76 -16.77
CA THR A 52 0.24 3.93 -16.33
C THR A 52 1.46 4.77 -15.99
N LEU A 53 1.72 5.84 -16.77
CA LEU A 53 2.81 6.77 -16.50
C LEU A 53 2.58 7.49 -15.17
N ALA A 54 1.36 7.99 -14.92
CA ALA A 54 0.99 8.65 -13.67
C ALA A 54 1.16 7.71 -12.46
N ALA A 55 0.74 6.44 -12.58
CA ALA A 55 1.00 5.45 -11.55
C ALA A 55 2.51 5.25 -11.33
N ALA A 56 3.29 5.13 -12.40
CA ALA A 56 4.71 4.84 -12.32
C ALA A 56 5.58 6.00 -11.84
N THR A 57 5.16 7.25 -12.07
CA THR A 57 5.84 8.44 -11.56
C THR A 57 5.43 8.81 -10.14
N THR A 58 4.39 8.19 -9.59
CA THR A 58 3.94 8.45 -8.21
C THR A 58 4.33 7.34 -7.24
N GLU A 59 4.50 6.11 -7.72
CA GLU A 59 4.86 4.95 -6.91
C GLU A 59 6.02 4.20 -7.55
N ILE A 60 7.12 4.02 -6.81
CA ILE A 60 8.30 3.29 -7.28
C ILE A 60 8.11 1.76 -7.19
N ILE A 61 7.27 1.28 -6.26
CA ILE A 61 7.00 -0.15 -6.05
C ILE A 61 6.33 -0.80 -7.28
N VAL A 62 5.72 -0.04 -8.19
CA VAL A 62 5.18 -0.54 -9.47
C VAL A 62 6.18 -1.37 -10.27
N GLY A 63 7.49 -1.21 -10.03
CA GLY A 63 8.55 -2.01 -10.63
C GLY A 63 8.39 -3.52 -10.42
N ILE A 64 7.70 -3.95 -9.36
CA ILE A 64 7.37 -5.38 -9.15
C ILE A 64 6.50 -5.97 -10.27
N PHE A 65 5.84 -5.11 -11.06
CA PHE A 65 4.97 -5.51 -12.17
C PHE A 65 5.69 -5.58 -13.52
N LEU A 66 7.01 -5.37 -13.58
CA LEU A 66 7.82 -5.55 -14.79
C LEU A 66 7.65 -6.93 -15.46
N PRO A 67 7.55 -8.06 -14.74
CA PRO A 67 7.27 -9.35 -15.37
C PRO A 67 5.92 -9.38 -16.10
N LEU A 68 4.90 -8.74 -15.54
CA LEU A 68 3.57 -8.62 -16.17
C LEU A 68 3.62 -7.67 -17.39
N ALA A 69 4.41 -6.60 -17.30
CA ALA A 69 4.64 -5.68 -18.42
C ALA A 69 5.35 -6.38 -19.58
N LEU A 70 6.35 -7.22 -19.29
CA LEU A 70 7.03 -8.05 -20.30
C LEU A 70 6.07 -9.05 -20.94
N TRP A 71 5.21 -9.69 -20.14
CA TRP A 71 4.17 -10.57 -20.67
C TRP A 71 3.19 -9.82 -21.59
N SER A 72 2.71 -8.64 -21.17
CA SER A 72 1.81 -7.78 -21.96
C SER A 72 2.46 -7.36 -23.28
N LEU A 73 3.73 -6.96 -23.24
CA LEU A 73 4.52 -6.61 -24.40
C LEU A 73 4.68 -7.77 -25.39
N VAL A 74 5.11 -8.94 -24.91
CA VAL A 74 5.48 -10.09 -25.77
C VAL A 74 4.26 -10.87 -26.24
N LYS A 75 3.32 -11.17 -25.33
CA LYS A 75 2.18 -12.05 -25.63
C LYS A 75 0.97 -11.29 -26.14
N ARG A 76 0.71 -10.08 -25.66
CA ARG A 76 -0.45 -9.28 -26.07
C ARG A 76 -0.11 -8.22 -27.13
N ARG A 77 1.18 -7.95 -27.38
CA ARG A 77 1.64 -6.86 -28.25
C ARG A 77 1.01 -5.51 -27.85
N ASN A 78 0.78 -5.32 -26.55
CA ASN A 78 0.31 -4.08 -25.99
C ASN A 78 1.51 -3.27 -25.49
N TYR A 79 1.84 -2.21 -26.21
CA TYR A 79 3.03 -1.39 -25.94
C TYR A 79 2.75 -0.21 -25.02
N ALA A 80 1.50 0.28 -24.96
CA ALA A 80 1.18 1.54 -24.31
C ALA A 80 1.48 1.52 -22.79
N ALA A 81 0.93 0.54 -22.06
CA ALA A 81 1.17 0.44 -20.62
C ALA A 81 2.63 0.05 -20.28
N PRO A 82 3.25 -0.98 -20.90
CA PRO A 82 4.63 -1.34 -20.59
C PRO A 82 5.65 -0.22 -20.84
N LEU A 83 5.52 0.52 -21.94
CA LEU A 83 6.43 1.65 -22.22
C LEU A 83 6.27 2.77 -21.20
N ALA A 84 5.03 3.10 -20.84
CA ALA A 84 4.74 4.09 -19.80
C ALA A 84 5.29 3.68 -18.42
N LEU A 85 5.17 2.40 -18.06
CA LEU A 85 5.73 1.86 -16.82
C LEU A 85 7.25 2.01 -16.77
N VAL A 86 7.94 1.60 -17.83
CA VAL A 86 9.42 1.70 -17.92
C VAL A 86 9.86 3.17 -17.91
N ALA A 87 9.16 4.04 -18.63
CA ALA A 87 9.45 5.47 -18.62
C ALA A 87 9.28 6.09 -17.21
N GLY A 88 8.18 5.77 -16.51
CA GLY A 88 7.93 6.26 -15.16
C GLY A 88 8.96 5.75 -14.15
N ILE A 89 9.32 4.46 -14.20
CA ILE A 89 10.41 3.89 -13.38
C ILE A 89 11.73 4.61 -13.67
N GLY A 90 12.05 4.86 -14.94
CA GLY A 90 13.23 5.62 -15.33
C GLY A 90 13.27 7.02 -14.73
N LEU A 91 12.14 7.73 -14.72
CA LEU A 91 12.01 9.04 -14.08
C LEU A 91 12.18 8.96 -12.56
N GLN A 92 11.61 7.94 -11.90
CA GLN A 92 11.79 7.73 -10.46
C GLN A 92 13.24 7.44 -10.10
N LEU A 93 13.93 6.61 -10.88
CA LEU A 93 15.35 6.32 -10.68
C LEU A 93 16.21 7.57 -10.89
N LEU A 94 15.92 8.35 -11.92
CA LEU A 94 16.61 9.63 -12.16
C LEU A 94 16.41 10.59 -10.99
N ALA A 95 15.18 10.74 -10.49
CA ALA A 95 14.89 11.57 -9.33
C ALA A 95 15.62 11.07 -8.08
N THR A 96 15.64 9.76 -7.85
CA THR A 96 16.32 9.13 -6.71
C THR A 96 17.83 9.34 -6.74
N VAL A 97 18.45 9.33 -7.93
CA VAL A 97 19.89 9.60 -8.09
C VAL A 97 20.21 11.09 -7.98
N ALA A 98 19.33 11.95 -8.51
CA ALA A 98 19.52 13.40 -8.50
C ALA A 98 19.33 14.00 -7.10
N ASP A 99 18.36 13.48 -6.34
CA ASP A 99 18.03 13.94 -4.99
C ASP A 99 17.71 12.72 -4.08
N PRO A 100 18.75 12.07 -3.51
CA PRO A 100 18.57 10.86 -2.73
C PRO A 100 17.80 11.15 -1.44
N ARG A 101 16.81 10.30 -1.16
CA ARG A 101 15.95 10.43 0.03
C ARG A 101 16.72 10.43 1.36
N TYR A 102 17.82 9.69 1.41
CA TYR A 102 18.66 9.59 2.60
C TYR A 102 20.05 10.10 2.29
N ALA A 103 20.54 11.04 3.10
CA ALA A 103 21.93 11.51 3.04
C ALA A 103 22.92 10.41 3.46
N GLU A 104 22.48 9.49 4.32
CA GLU A 104 23.22 8.31 4.76
C GLU A 104 22.42 7.04 4.50
N THR A 105 23.09 5.93 4.24
CA THR A 105 22.42 4.64 4.05
C THR A 105 21.61 4.27 5.29
N PRO A 106 20.30 3.95 5.17
CA PRO A 106 19.48 3.53 6.30
C PRO A 106 20.10 2.35 7.02
N ARG A 107 20.08 2.38 8.36
CA ARG A 107 20.64 1.27 9.15
C ARG A 107 19.67 0.10 9.13
N LEU A 108 20.07 -0.98 8.48
CA LEU A 108 19.26 -2.20 8.35
C LEU A 108 19.17 -3.01 9.66
N ASP A 109 19.96 -2.66 10.67
CA ASP A 109 19.93 -3.25 12.01
C ASP A 109 18.77 -2.74 12.87
N SER A 110 18.03 -1.73 12.41
CA SER A 110 16.88 -1.16 13.15
C SER A 110 15.64 -2.06 13.18
N MET A 111 15.65 -3.19 12.48
CA MET A 111 14.52 -4.12 12.39
C MET A 111 15.02 -5.55 12.15
N GLN A 112 14.50 -6.53 12.91
CA GLN A 112 14.75 -7.93 12.62
C GLN A 112 14.10 -8.38 11.30
N PRO A 113 14.76 -9.24 10.50
CA PRO A 113 14.19 -9.75 9.25
C PRO A 113 12.84 -10.45 9.42
N LEU A 114 12.63 -11.13 10.55
CA LEU A 114 11.37 -11.82 10.86
C LEU A 114 10.20 -10.85 11.02
N SER A 115 10.48 -9.59 11.41
CA SER A 115 9.48 -8.54 11.54
C SER A 115 8.83 -8.18 10.19
N VAL A 116 9.47 -8.47 9.05
CA VAL A 116 8.82 -8.35 7.73
C VAL A 116 7.67 -9.35 7.60
N ILE A 117 7.84 -10.58 8.07
CA ILE A 117 6.82 -11.63 8.01
C ILE A 117 5.70 -11.33 9.02
N TYR A 118 6.07 -11.00 10.26
CA TYR A 118 5.09 -10.63 11.29
C TYR A 118 4.29 -9.41 10.86
N GLY A 119 4.97 -8.40 10.34
CA GLY A 119 4.36 -7.22 9.76
C GLY A 119 3.40 -7.56 8.64
N PHE A 120 3.74 -8.45 7.70
CA PHE A 120 2.83 -8.84 6.62
C PHE A 120 1.52 -9.44 7.17
N ILE A 121 1.64 -10.33 8.15
CA ILE A 121 0.48 -10.98 8.77
C ILE A 121 -0.33 -9.96 9.58
N LEU A 122 0.30 -9.13 10.40
CA LEU A 122 -0.40 -8.16 11.24
C LEU A 122 -1.04 -7.05 10.41
N GLN A 123 -0.27 -6.49 9.48
CA GLN A 123 -0.61 -5.28 8.76
C GLN A 123 -1.46 -5.61 7.53
N ALA A 124 -1.00 -6.48 6.62
CA ALA A 124 -1.75 -6.76 5.40
C ALA A 124 -2.95 -7.71 5.63
N VAL A 125 -2.79 -8.75 6.45
CA VAL A 125 -3.86 -9.73 6.73
C VAL A 125 -4.72 -9.26 7.90
N GLY A 126 -4.10 -8.87 9.02
CA GLY A 126 -4.81 -8.51 10.26
C GLY A 126 -5.70 -7.27 10.09
N SER A 127 -5.23 -6.23 9.39
CA SER A 127 -6.02 -5.01 9.18
C SER A 127 -7.28 -5.20 8.34
N ILE A 128 -7.38 -6.29 7.56
CA ILE A 128 -8.62 -6.64 6.84
C ILE A 128 -9.73 -6.97 7.84
N TRP A 129 -9.37 -7.53 9.00
CA TRP A 129 -10.32 -8.04 9.98
C TRP A 129 -10.51 -7.09 11.16
N GLU A 130 -9.42 -6.60 11.72
CA GLU A 130 -9.39 -5.70 12.86
C GLU A 130 -8.57 -4.45 12.47
N PRO A 131 -9.23 -3.37 12.02
CA PRO A 131 -8.59 -2.14 11.59
C PRO A 131 -8.21 -1.22 12.77
N ASP A 132 -8.69 -1.48 14.00
CA ASP A 132 -8.32 -0.70 15.18
C ASP A 132 -7.00 -1.22 15.76
N ALA A 133 -5.96 -0.39 15.67
CA ALA A 133 -4.61 -0.78 16.10
C ALA A 133 -4.57 -1.13 17.60
N ARG A 134 -5.33 -0.41 18.42
CA ARG A 134 -5.37 -0.63 19.87
C ARG A 134 -5.99 -1.98 20.21
N THR A 135 -7.10 -2.33 19.57
CA THR A 135 -7.78 -3.62 19.74
C THR A 135 -6.90 -4.77 19.24
N MET A 136 -6.25 -4.60 18.08
CA MET A 136 -5.27 -5.58 17.59
C MET A 136 -4.11 -5.77 18.59
N ALA A 137 -3.51 -4.69 19.08
CA ALA A 137 -2.44 -4.76 20.06
C ALA A 137 -2.87 -5.47 21.36
N LEU A 138 -4.06 -5.15 21.88
CA LEU A 138 -4.64 -5.83 23.03
C LEU A 138 -4.84 -7.33 22.77
N ASN A 139 -5.35 -7.70 21.60
CA ASN A 139 -5.53 -9.09 21.22
C ASN A 139 -4.20 -9.84 21.11
N ILE A 140 -3.15 -9.22 20.57
CA ILE A 140 -1.80 -9.80 20.51
C ILE A 140 -1.20 -9.95 21.92
N VAL A 141 -1.33 -8.95 22.79
CA VAL A 141 -0.84 -9.04 24.17
C VAL A 141 -1.58 -10.12 24.98
N THR A 142 -2.88 -10.30 24.71
CA THR A 142 -3.74 -11.24 25.47
C THR A 142 -3.64 -12.67 24.96
N PHE A 143 -3.67 -12.86 23.64
CA PHE A 143 -3.79 -14.16 22.98
C PHE A 143 -2.54 -14.55 22.17
N GLY A 144 -1.52 -13.69 22.11
CA GLY A 144 -0.36 -13.89 21.24
C GLY A 144 -0.75 -13.89 19.76
N GLY A 145 0.03 -14.62 18.96
CA GLY A 145 -0.21 -14.77 17.51
C GLY A 145 -1.55 -15.40 17.14
N PHE A 146 -2.30 -15.99 18.09
CA PHE A 146 -3.62 -16.55 17.82
C PHE A 146 -4.62 -15.50 17.31
N ALA A 147 -4.44 -14.23 17.65
CA ALA A 147 -5.30 -13.13 17.19
C ALA A 147 -5.40 -13.03 15.65
N VAL A 148 -4.35 -13.47 14.93
CA VAL A 148 -4.27 -13.39 13.46
C VAL A 148 -4.34 -14.75 12.76
N VAL A 149 -4.54 -15.84 13.51
CA VAL A 149 -4.59 -17.19 12.94
C VAL A 149 -5.81 -17.36 12.03
N VAL A 150 -6.99 -16.95 12.48
CA VAL A 150 -8.23 -17.07 11.69
C VAL A 150 -8.15 -16.32 10.36
N PRO A 151 -7.80 -15.01 10.31
CA PRO A 151 -7.71 -14.31 9.03
C PRO A 151 -6.60 -14.88 8.13
N SER A 152 -5.49 -15.36 8.72
CA SER A 152 -4.43 -16.05 7.96
C SER A 152 -4.92 -17.35 7.32
N ILE A 153 -5.65 -18.19 8.06
CA ILE A 153 -6.23 -19.42 7.54
C ILE A 153 -7.22 -19.13 6.41
N ILE A 154 -8.03 -18.08 6.52
CA ILE A 154 -8.97 -17.70 5.47
C ILE A 154 -8.22 -17.32 4.19
N VAL A 155 -7.22 -16.44 4.28
CA VAL A 155 -6.41 -16.02 3.12
C VAL A 155 -5.70 -17.21 2.48
N LEU A 156 -5.04 -18.05 3.28
CA LEU A 156 -4.36 -19.25 2.80
C LEU A 156 -5.34 -20.27 2.21
N GLY A 157 -6.51 -20.42 2.82
CA GLY A 157 -7.58 -21.31 2.36
C GLY A 157 -8.15 -20.86 1.01
N LEU A 158 -8.37 -19.56 0.81
CA LEU A 158 -8.79 -18.99 -0.47
C LEU A 158 -7.73 -19.23 -1.55
N LEU A 159 -6.45 -18.95 -1.24
CA LEU A 159 -5.34 -19.18 -2.17
C LEU A 159 -5.22 -20.67 -2.54
N ALA A 160 -5.26 -21.56 -1.55
CA ALA A 160 -5.24 -23.01 -1.74
C ALA A 160 -6.43 -23.48 -2.59
N TYR A 161 -7.63 -23.00 -2.28
CA TYR A 161 -8.84 -23.34 -3.03
C TYR A 161 -8.71 -22.96 -4.52
N ILE A 162 -8.26 -21.75 -4.83
CA ILE A 162 -8.08 -21.29 -6.21
C ILE A 162 -6.97 -22.07 -6.92
N THR A 163 -5.85 -22.31 -6.25
CA THR A 163 -4.69 -22.99 -6.86
C THR A 163 -4.93 -24.48 -7.08
N ILE A 164 -5.71 -25.15 -6.23
CA ILE A 164 -6.08 -26.55 -6.39
C ILE A 164 -7.16 -26.68 -7.47
N TYR A 165 -8.25 -25.92 -7.34
CA TYR A 165 -9.48 -26.17 -8.10
C TYR A 165 -9.76 -25.21 -9.26
N GLY A 166 -9.08 -24.07 -9.33
CA GLY A 166 -9.30 -23.07 -10.38
C GLY A 166 -8.69 -23.45 -11.73
N ARG A 167 -9.13 -22.78 -12.80
CA ARG A 167 -8.47 -22.86 -14.12
C ARG A 167 -7.15 -22.08 -14.14
N ALA A 168 -6.25 -22.44 -15.06
CA ALA A 168 -4.89 -21.87 -15.10
C ALA A 168 -4.82 -20.33 -15.02
N PRO A 169 -5.67 -19.55 -15.72
CA PRO A 169 -5.65 -18.08 -15.58
C PRO A 169 -5.96 -17.59 -14.16
N LEU A 170 -6.89 -18.24 -13.45
CA LEU A 170 -7.22 -17.88 -12.07
C LEU A 170 -6.11 -18.29 -11.10
N LYS A 171 -5.46 -19.45 -11.33
CA LYS A 171 -4.28 -19.86 -10.54
C LYS A 171 -3.16 -18.84 -10.64
N VAL A 172 -2.82 -18.43 -11.87
CA VAL A 172 -1.78 -17.42 -12.12
C VAL A 172 -2.17 -16.08 -11.50
N ALA A 173 -3.43 -15.64 -11.67
CA ALA A 173 -3.89 -14.39 -11.08
C ALA A 173 -3.84 -14.40 -9.53
N ALA A 174 -4.20 -15.51 -8.89
CA ALA A 174 -4.17 -15.64 -7.43
C ALA A 174 -2.74 -15.68 -6.89
N LEU A 175 -1.85 -16.44 -7.53
CA LEU A 175 -0.43 -16.46 -7.18
C LEU A 175 0.22 -15.10 -7.38
N TYR A 176 -0.13 -14.41 -8.47
CA TYR A 176 0.34 -13.06 -8.73
C TYR A 176 -0.18 -12.08 -7.68
N ALA A 177 -1.46 -12.13 -7.30
CA ALA A 177 -2.02 -11.27 -6.27
C ALA A 177 -1.34 -11.50 -4.91
N ALA A 178 -1.19 -12.77 -4.49
CA ALA A 178 -0.49 -13.10 -3.24
C ALA A 178 0.98 -12.66 -3.26
N GLY A 179 1.69 -12.91 -4.37
CA GLY A 179 3.06 -12.47 -4.57
C GLY A 179 3.21 -10.95 -4.59
N ALA A 180 2.30 -10.24 -5.26
CA ALA A 180 2.25 -8.78 -5.29
C ALA A 180 1.99 -8.20 -3.90
N ALA A 181 1.09 -8.80 -3.11
CA ALA A 181 0.84 -8.38 -1.74
C ALA A 181 2.11 -8.48 -0.88
N ALA A 182 2.78 -9.63 -0.91
CA ALA A 182 4.01 -9.87 -0.16
C ALA A 182 5.14 -8.94 -0.63
N ALA A 183 5.31 -8.78 -1.95
CA ALA A 183 6.34 -7.92 -2.53
C ALA A 183 6.11 -6.44 -2.23
N CYS A 184 4.87 -5.95 -2.29
CA CYS A 184 4.55 -4.56 -1.93
C CYS A 184 4.91 -4.28 -0.47
N TRP A 185 4.48 -5.17 0.45
CA TRP A 185 4.79 -5.04 1.86
C TRP A 185 6.30 -5.08 2.12
N ALA A 186 6.99 -6.10 1.60
CA ALA A 186 8.42 -6.27 1.79
C ALA A 186 9.21 -5.09 1.21
N ALA A 187 8.87 -4.63 0.01
CA ALA A 187 9.52 -3.46 -0.59
C ALA A 187 9.30 -2.21 0.27
N ALA A 188 8.08 -1.98 0.75
CA ALA A 188 7.77 -0.83 1.59
C ALA A 188 8.56 -0.85 2.91
N THR A 189 8.67 -1.99 3.60
CA THR A 189 9.38 -2.06 4.89
C THR A 189 10.89 -2.17 4.76
N VAL A 190 11.41 -2.93 3.79
CA VAL A 190 12.85 -3.15 3.63
C VAL A 190 13.54 -1.91 3.08
N LEU A 191 12.87 -1.16 2.19
CA LEU A 191 13.42 0.10 1.66
C LEU A 191 13.17 1.30 2.60
N ASN A 192 12.41 1.10 3.68
CA ASN A 192 12.13 2.10 4.70
C ASN A 192 12.26 1.47 6.10
N PRO A 193 13.44 0.95 6.48
CA PRO A 193 13.60 0.32 7.77
C PRO A 193 13.37 1.35 8.89
N SER A 194 12.64 0.92 9.92
CA SER A 194 12.24 1.77 11.04
C SER A 194 12.02 0.90 12.28
N PRO A 195 12.39 1.36 13.49
CA PRO A 195 12.14 0.61 14.73
C PRO A 195 10.67 0.26 14.95
N GLU A 196 9.74 1.08 14.43
CA GLU A 196 8.30 0.86 14.50
C GLU A 196 7.83 -0.36 13.68
N PHE A 197 8.69 -0.90 12.82
CA PHE A 197 8.45 -2.15 12.11
C PHE A 197 9.06 -3.37 12.80
N ASP A 198 9.74 -3.22 13.95
CA ASP A 198 10.44 -4.33 14.61
C ASP A 198 9.55 -5.22 15.48
N PHE A 199 8.42 -5.67 14.90
CA PHE A 199 7.40 -6.46 15.57
C PHE A 199 7.92 -7.72 16.27
N ALA A 200 9.04 -8.30 15.80
CA ALA A 200 9.62 -9.50 16.42
C ALA A 200 10.26 -9.22 17.80
N ASN A 201 10.67 -7.98 18.07
CA ASN A 201 11.25 -7.57 19.35
C ASN A 201 10.33 -6.71 20.20
N PHE A 202 9.09 -6.45 19.76
CA PHE A 202 8.16 -5.64 20.52
C PHE A 202 7.91 -6.25 21.91
N SER A 203 8.22 -5.46 22.94
CA SER A 203 7.80 -5.71 24.30
C SER A 203 6.30 -5.47 24.45
N ARG A 204 5.75 -5.88 25.60
CA ARG A 204 4.34 -5.61 25.93
C ARG A 204 3.99 -4.12 25.83
N ASP A 205 4.89 -3.26 26.27
CA ASP A 205 4.67 -1.82 26.27
C ASP A 205 4.75 -1.26 24.84
N ASP A 206 5.64 -1.78 24.00
CA ASP A 206 5.72 -1.43 22.57
C ASP A 206 4.42 -1.78 21.84
N TRP A 207 3.81 -2.94 22.14
CA TRP A 207 2.49 -3.28 21.60
C TRP A 207 1.42 -2.29 22.04
N LEU A 208 1.33 -1.98 23.34
CA LEU A 208 0.23 -1.19 23.88
C LEU A 208 0.33 0.31 23.57
N SER A 209 1.56 0.81 23.37
CA SER A 209 1.81 2.25 23.17
C SER A 209 2.35 2.62 21.79
N GLY A 210 3.01 1.70 21.10
CA GLY A 210 3.72 1.95 19.84
C GLY A 210 3.10 1.28 18.61
N PHE A 211 2.33 0.20 18.77
CA PHE A 211 1.73 -0.48 17.61
C PHE A 211 0.70 0.41 16.90
N THR A 212 0.87 0.54 15.59
CA THR A 212 -0.09 1.21 14.72
C THR A 212 -0.17 0.50 13.36
N PHE A 213 -1.24 0.77 12.63
CA PHE A 213 -1.36 0.34 11.25
C PHE A 213 -0.69 1.33 10.31
N PHE A 214 0.03 0.82 9.31
CA PHE A 214 0.71 1.64 8.33
C PHE A 214 -0.03 1.65 6.99
N ARG A 215 -0.01 2.80 6.32
CA ARG A 215 -0.50 2.94 4.93
C ARG A 215 0.10 1.93 3.95
N TYR A 216 1.27 1.37 4.27
CA TYR A 216 1.93 0.32 3.49
C TYR A 216 1.13 -0.98 3.40
N ALA A 217 0.16 -1.20 4.30
CA ALA A 217 -0.73 -2.34 4.29
C ALA A 217 -1.84 -2.25 3.21
N VAL A 218 -2.22 -1.03 2.80
CA VAL A 218 -3.40 -0.76 1.95
C VAL A 218 -3.40 -1.62 0.69
N THR A 219 -2.33 -1.52 -0.11
CA THR A 219 -2.26 -2.23 -1.39
C THR A 219 -2.10 -3.75 -1.21
N PRO A 220 -1.22 -4.24 -0.32
CA PRO A 220 -1.21 -5.65 0.05
C PRO A 220 -2.59 -6.21 0.42
N SER A 221 -3.34 -5.51 1.28
CA SER A 221 -4.70 -5.93 1.68
C SER A 221 -5.65 -5.98 0.50
N MET A 222 -5.59 -5.03 -0.44
CA MET A 222 -6.41 -5.08 -1.67
C MET A 222 -6.10 -6.30 -2.52
N PHE A 223 -4.82 -6.64 -2.69
CA PHE A 223 -4.40 -7.84 -3.43
C PHE A 223 -4.86 -9.13 -2.75
N LEU A 224 -4.82 -9.21 -1.42
CA LEU A 224 -5.35 -10.35 -0.69
C LEU A 224 -6.89 -10.44 -0.80
N LEU A 225 -7.59 -9.30 -0.71
CA LEU A 225 -9.04 -9.22 -0.91
C LEU A 225 -9.46 -9.63 -2.33
N ALA A 226 -8.58 -9.49 -3.33
CA ALA A 226 -8.83 -9.94 -4.71
C ALA A 226 -9.02 -11.46 -4.80
N LEU A 227 -8.52 -12.24 -3.82
CA LEU A 227 -8.73 -13.69 -3.76
C LEU A 227 -10.22 -14.05 -3.59
N VAL A 228 -11.02 -13.20 -2.94
CA VAL A 228 -12.45 -13.46 -2.72
C VAL A 228 -13.24 -13.58 -4.04
N PRO A 229 -13.25 -12.57 -4.93
CA PRO A 229 -13.94 -12.71 -6.21
C PRO A 229 -13.34 -13.80 -7.11
N MET A 230 -12.04 -14.07 -7.01
CA MET A 230 -11.41 -15.19 -7.74
C MET A 230 -11.93 -16.55 -7.24
N ALA A 231 -12.04 -16.74 -5.92
CA ALA A 231 -12.61 -17.95 -5.33
C ALA A 231 -14.09 -18.11 -5.70
N CYS A 232 -14.87 -17.03 -5.72
CA CYS A 232 -16.25 -17.07 -6.21
C CYS A 232 -16.33 -17.53 -7.67
N ALA A 233 -15.45 -17.03 -8.54
CA ALA A 233 -15.39 -17.49 -9.93
C ALA A 233 -15.06 -18.99 -10.04
N VAL A 234 -14.15 -19.51 -9.20
CA VAL A 234 -13.88 -20.96 -9.13
C VAL A 234 -15.10 -21.74 -8.65
N ALA A 235 -15.82 -21.24 -7.65
CA ALA A 235 -17.02 -21.89 -7.12
C ALA A 235 -18.17 -21.89 -8.14
N GLU A 236 -18.30 -20.84 -8.96
CA GLU A 236 -19.23 -20.78 -10.10
C GLU A 236 -18.84 -21.80 -11.19
N ASP A 237 -17.56 -21.85 -11.58
CA ASP A 237 -17.04 -22.81 -12.57
C ASP A 237 -17.30 -24.27 -12.15
N ARG A 238 -17.31 -24.54 -10.83
CA ARG A 238 -17.60 -25.86 -10.24
C ARG A 238 -19.07 -26.14 -9.96
N GLY A 239 -19.96 -25.18 -10.22
CA GLY A 239 -21.40 -25.33 -9.96
C GLY A 239 -21.78 -25.34 -8.47
N ILE A 240 -20.90 -24.91 -7.57
CA ILE A 240 -21.20 -24.75 -6.13
C ILE A 240 -22.11 -23.54 -5.93
N ILE A 241 -21.80 -22.44 -6.60
CA ILE A 241 -22.66 -21.26 -6.66
C ILE A 241 -23.50 -21.35 -7.94
N GLY A 242 -24.81 -21.58 -7.77
CA GLY A 242 -25.74 -21.62 -8.89
C GLY A 242 -25.93 -20.25 -9.55
N ARG A 243 -26.35 -20.25 -10.83
CA ARG A 243 -26.59 -19.02 -11.63
C ARG A 243 -27.77 -18.15 -11.16
N ASN A 244 -28.41 -18.52 -10.06
CA ASN A 244 -29.59 -17.85 -9.51
C ASN A 244 -29.20 -16.62 -8.66
N ARG A 245 -30.18 -16.01 -7.97
CA ARG A 245 -29.96 -14.86 -7.07
C ARG A 245 -28.87 -15.10 -6.01
N ALA A 246 -28.58 -16.36 -5.67
CA ALA A 246 -27.47 -16.76 -4.79
C ALA A 246 -26.09 -16.23 -5.25
N ARG A 247 -25.88 -15.98 -6.55
CA ARG A 247 -24.63 -15.39 -7.06
C ARG A 247 -24.32 -14.00 -6.51
N TYR A 248 -25.35 -13.27 -6.07
CA TYR A 248 -25.19 -11.93 -5.50
C TYR A 248 -24.88 -11.95 -4.01
N LEU A 249 -25.04 -13.10 -3.34
CA LEU A 249 -24.81 -13.21 -1.91
C LEU A 249 -23.35 -12.92 -1.55
N ALA A 250 -22.38 -13.47 -2.29
CA ALA A 250 -20.96 -13.21 -2.02
C ALA A 250 -20.57 -11.72 -2.18
N PRO A 251 -20.96 -11.01 -3.27
CA PRO A 251 -20.77 -9.56 -3.34
C PRO A 251 -21.42 -8.79 -2.20
N VAL A 252 -22.64 -9.17 -1.78
CA VAL A 252 -23.36 -8.50 -0.69
C VAL A 252 -22.66 -8.73 0.65
N LEU A 253 -22.29 -9.98 0.96
CA LEU A 253 -21.56 -10.32 2.19
C LEU A 253 -20.20 -9.62 2.25
N MET A 254 -19.49 -9.55 1.12
CA MET A 254 -18.25 -8.80 1.03
C MET A 254 -18.47 -7.31 1.26
N ALA A 255 -19.51 -6.72 0.66
CA ALA A 255 -19.84 -5.31 0.89
C ALA A 255 -20.18 -5.06 2.36
N VAL A 256 -21.04 -5.90 2.98
CA VAL A 256 -21.41 -5.79 4.40
C VAL A 256 -20.16 -5.91 5.28
N PHE A 257 -19.36 -6.96 5.09
CA PHE A 257 -18.12 -7.18 5.85
C PHE A 257 -17.18 -5.97 5.76
N LEU A 258 -16.88 -5.52 4.54
CA LEU A 258 -15.98 -4.39 4.33
C LEU A 258 -16.56 -3.09 4.91
N SER A 259 -17.87 -2.86 4.79
CA SER A 259 -18.52 -1.70 5.41
C SER A 259 -18.52 -1.75 6.93
N THR A 260 -18.69 -2.92 7.55
CA THR A 260 -18.62 -3.05 9.01
C THR A 260 -17.20 -2.94 9.55
N SER A 261 -16.21 -3.27 8.74
CA SER A 261 -14.79 -3.10 9.04
C SER A 261 -14.25 -1.73 8.60
N TYR A 262 -15.07 -0.88 8.00
CA TYR A 262 -14.67 0.47 7.59
C TYR A 262 -14.90 1.43 8.76
N PHE A 263 -13.92 1.51 9.66
CA PHE A 263 -13.95 2.45 10.78
C PHE A 263 -13.32 3.79 10.42
N GLU A 264 -13.91 4.87 10.94
CA GLU A 264 -13.37 6.21 10.82
C GLU A 264 -12.08 6.30 11.65
N ALA A 265 -10.93 6.33 10.98
CA ALA A 265 -9.67 6.62 11.65
C ALA A 265 -9.62 8.12 11.95
N THR A 266 -9.42 8.49 13.22
CA THR A 266 -9.15 9.89 13.60
C THR A 266 -7.88 10.35 12.88
N PRO A 267 -7.95 11.27 11.90
CA PRO A 267 -6.78 11.55 11.09
C PRO A 267 -5.78 12.36 11.92
N ALA A 268 -4.61 11.76 12.19
CA ALA A 268 -3.57 12.35 13.03
C ALA A 268 -3.07 13.72 12.54
N ARG A 269 -3.37 14.09 11.29
CA ARG A 269 -2.87 15.29 10.58
C ARG A 269 -3.89 16.40 10.39
N GLN A 270 -5.11 16.27 10.91
CA GLN A 270 -6.17 17.27 10.71
C GLN A 270 -5.91 18.62 11.37
N THR A 271 -5.17 18.65 12.49
CA THR A 271 -4.90 19.86 13.27
C THR A 271 -3.42 20.26 13.27
N GLY A 272 -2.68 19.85 12.22
CA GLY A 272 -1.27 20.14 12.10
C GLY A 272 -0.94 21.61 11.86
N PRO A 273 0.30 22.06 12.11
CA PRO A 273 0.70 23.42 11.81
C PRO A 273 0.63 23.68 10.30
N GLU A 274 0.16 24.87 9.91
CA GLU A 274 0.14 25.26 8.50
C GLU A 274 1.56 25.45 7.96
N TRP A 275 1.85 24.80 6.82
CA TRP A 275 3.15 24.89 6.16
C TRP A 275 3.58 26.33 5.91
N THR A 276 2.68 27.18 5.42
CA THR A 276 2.94 28.60 5.13
C THR A 276 3.33 29.39 6.37
N THR A 277 2.81 29.05 7.54
CA THR A 277 3.16 29.68 8.81
C THR A 277 4.54 29.23 9.27
N GLY A 278 4.84 27.94 9.15
CA GLY A 278 6.17 27.37 9.41
C GLY A 278 7.27 27.97 8.52
N VAL A 279 7.02 28.06 7.21
CA VAL A 279 7.97 28.66 6.24
C VAL A 279 8.24 30.13 6.57
N ARG A 280 7.22 30.91 6.92
CA ARG A 280 7.39 32.33 7.31
C ARG A 280 8.22 32.47 8.59
N ALA A 281 7.96 31.63 9.59
CA ALA A 281 8.73 31.62 10.83
C ALA A 281 10.19 31.22 10.59
N ALA A 282 10.43 30.18 9.80
CA ALA A 282 11.77 29.73 9.43
C ALA A 282 12.54 30.78 8.62
N ALA A 283 11.88 31.45 7.66
CA ALA A 283 12.49 32.54 6.91
C ALA A 283 12.87 33.73 7.80
N ALA A 284 12.03 34.08 8.78
CA ALA A 284 12.35 35.12 9.76
C ALA A 284 13.54 34.74 10.66
N GLN A 285 13.65 33.47 11.07
CA GLN A 285 14.80 32.97 11.82
C GLN A 285 16.10 33.08 11.02
N CYS A 286 16.10 32.63 9.76
CA CYS A 286 17.25 32.77 8.86
C CYS A 286 17.65 34.22 8.59
N ALA A 287 16.68 35.14 8.53
CA ALA A 287 16.95 36.57 8.34
C ALA A 287 17.52 37.23 9.60
N ALA A 288 17.10 36.77 10.79
CA ALA A 288 17.56 37.30 12.06
C ALA A 288 18.98 36.82 12.43
N ASP A 289 19.36 35.61 12.00
CA ASP A 289 20.67 35.02 12.28
C ASP A 289 21.37 34.57 10.97
N PRO A 290 22.26 35.40 10.41
CA PRO A 290 23.03 35.06 9.21
C PRO A 290 23.99 33.88 9.37
N SER A 291 24.26 33.42 10.60
CA SER A 291 25.08 32.24 10.87
C SER A 291 24.30 30.93 10.78
N LEU A 292 22.96 31.01 10.78
CA LEU A 292 22.09 29.85 10.67
C LEU A 292 22.14 29.26 9.25
N THR A 293 22.54 28.00 9.14
CA THR A 293 22.60 27.30 7.84
C THR A 293 21.26 26.70 7.45
N GLU A 294 20.45 26.31 8.43
CA GLU A 294 19.15 25.66 8.24
C GLU A 294 18.17 26.09 9.33
N ALA A 295 16.89 26.25 8.95
CA ALA A 295 15.80 26.48 9.89
C ALA A 295 14.86 25.27 9.91
N VAL A 296 14.29 24.99 11.08
CA VAL A 296 13.46 23.81 11.29
C VAL A 296 11.98 24.19 11.28
N ILE A 297 11.21 23.50 10.45
CA ILE A 297 9.75 23.66 10.35
C ILE A 297 9.10 22.45 11.03
N ALA A 298 8.27 22.71 12.04
CA ALA A 298 7.46 21.66 12.66
C ALA A 298 6.39 21.15 11.68
N VAL A 299 6.21 19.84 11.62
CA VAL A 299 5.14 19.19 10.84
C VAL A 299 4.40 18.19 11.73
N THR A 300 3.38 17.52 11.20
CA THR A 300 2.58 16.54 11.97
C THR A 300 2.93 15.10 11.57
N PRO A 301 3.00 14.14 12.52
CA PRO A 301 2.81 14.25 13.98
C PRO A 301 3.79 15.21 14.68
N ALA A 302 3.44 15.73 15.87
CA ALA A 302 4.19 16.82 16.53
C ALA A 302 5.69 16.53 16.81
N THR A 303 6.09 15.26 16.73
CA THR A 303 7.49 14.83 16.84
C THR A 303 8.28 15.00 15.55
N TRP A 304 7.64 15.34 14.43
CA TRP A 304 8.27 15.44 13.12
C TRP A 304 8.67 16.87 12.79
N GLN A 305 9.80 16.98 12.10
CA GLN A 305 10.42 18.25 11.76
C GLN A 305 11.05 18.16 10.37
N VAL A 306 11.08 19.29 9.67
CA VAL A 306 11.73 19.43 8.37
C VAL A 306 12.79 20.51 8.49
N ALA A 307 14.06 20.14 8.35
CA ALA A 307 15.16 21.09 8.22
C ALA A 307 15.17 21.64 6.78
N VAL A 308 15.15 22.97 6.63
CA VAL A 308 15.20 23.65 5.34
C VAL A 308 16.41 24.58 5.31
N PRO A 309 17.31 24.46 4.32
CA PRO A 309 18.44 25.35 4.18
C PRO A 309 18.03 26.82 4.04
N CYS A 310 18.66 27.72 4.79
CA CYS A 310 18.35 29.15 4.79
C CYS A 310 18.51 29.82 3.42
N ARG A 311 19.36 29.28 2.54
CA ARG A 311 19.49 29.71 1.13
C ARG A 311 18.16 29.59 0.37
N VAL A 312 17.44 28.48 0.56
CA VAL A 312 16.16 28.22 -0.11
C VAL A 312 15.08 29.18 0.39
N LEU A 313 15.07 29.47 1.70
CA LEU A 313 14.09 30.35 2.33
C LEU A 313 14.29 31.84 2.03
N SER A 314 15.52 32.24 1.72
CA SER A 314 15.87 33.63 1.39
C SER A 314 15.78 33.95 -0.10
N GLY A 315 15.44 32.96 -0.94
CA GLY A 315 15.34 33.11 -2.40
C GLY A 315 16.68 33.38 -3.08
N ARG A 316 17.79 32.89 -2.49
CA ARG A 316 19.16 33.07 -2.98
C ARG A 316 19.82 31.75 -3.35
#